data_AF-A0A3M1EFI8-F1
#
_entry.id   AF-A0A3M1EFI8-F1
#
_cell.length_a   1.000
_cell.length_b   1.000
_cell.length_c   1.000
_cell.angle_alpha   90.00
_cell.angle_beta   90.00
_cell.angle_gamma   90.00
#
_symmetry.space_group_name_H-M   'P 1'
#
loop_
_entity.id
_entity.type
_entity.pdbx_description
1 polymer ?
#
loop_
_entity_poly.entity_id
_entity_poly.type
_entity_poly.pdbx_seq_one_letter_code
_entity_poly.pdbx_strand_id
1 'polypeptide(L)'
;VFYDGRSFLHLDLIRRIRRETLRGVVDAEGIDVALVKFPRRGSFEDPTRAFEHFFLHDPEWALVYFDDIALLFLRRTPEWAGWIAAHEDRSLHPATLSFERGDPAVPAELDRAVSRTRCSAVAHLLRARYFQRSNPARSIHDLAVGLVCDPYNGVLLNDLGVLRLQGGETAAACTLFEAAHRADRQALSPRINLALCDLAVGDIEGAKERLRKIVARAPTQPLALYHLARLLAESGDPDAPRFLHQALAHIKDPDLRRELENLLSKSPPG
;
A
#
# COMPACT_ATOMS: atom_id res chain seq x y z
N VAL A 1 9.43 -16.16 -8.73
CA VAL A 1 10.04 -17.13 -9.66
C VAL A 1 11.34 -17.50 -8.99
N PHE A 2 11.40 -18.66 -8.32
CA PHE A 2 12.66 -19.15 -7.75
C PHE A 2 13.72 -19.11 -8.83
N TYR A 3 14.83 -18.45 -8.53
CA TYR A 3 15.96 -18.36 -9.43
C TYR A 3 17.12 -18.97 -8.67
N ASP A 4 17.32 -20.28 -8.86
CA ASP A 4 18.52 -21.00 -8.39
C ASP A 4 19.71 -20.83 -9.38
N GLY A 5 19.62 -19.83 -10.28
CA GLY A 5 20.59 -19.64 -11.36
C GLY A 5 20.44 -20.62 -12.53
N ARG A 6 19.41 -21.50 -12.53
CA ARG A 6 19.10 -22.40 -13.65
C ARG A 6 17.69 -22.13 -14.16
N SER A 7 17.62 -21.18 -15.09
CA SER A 7 16.56 -20.92 -16.07
C SER A 7 15.21 -21.66 -15.91
N PHE A 8 14.17 -20.88 -15.59
CA PHE A 8 12.73 -21.19 -15.61
C PHE A 8 12.16 -22.05 -14.48
N LEU A 9 11.02 -21.61 -13.94
CA LEU A 9 10.16 -22.39 -13.04
C LEU A 9 9.93 -23.78 -13.65
N HIS A 10 10.56 -24.81 -13.07
CA HIS A 10 10.29 -26.19 -13.43
C HIS A 10 8.79 -26.45 -13.19
N LEU A 11 8.01 -26.69 -14.25
CA LEU A 11 6.56 -26.96 -14.13
C LEU A 11 6.29 -28.10 -13.14
N ASP A 12 7.22 -29.03 -13.00
CA ASP A 12 7.12 -30.12 -12.03
C ASP A 12 7.30 -29.66 -10.58
N LEU A 13 8.07 -28.60 -10.31
CA LEU A 13 8.15 -28.00 -8.97
C LEU A 13 6.79 -27.39 -8.59
N ILE A 14 6.13 -26.69 -9.52
CA ILE A 14 4.78 -26.14 -9.30
C ILE A 14 3.77 -27.28 -9.06
N ARG A 15 3.83 -28.36 -9.84
CA ARG A 15 2.96 -29.52 -9.65
C ARG A 15 3.21 -30.22 -8.32
N ARG A 16 4.46 -30.28 -7.87
CA ARG A 16 4.84 -30.89 -6.59
C ARG A 16 4.43 -30.04 -5.41
N ILE A 17 4.59 -28.71 -5.45
CA ILE A 17 4.03 -27.77 -4.45
C ILE A 17 2.50 -27.84 -4.37
N ARG A 18 1.80 -28.24 -5.44
CA ARG A 18 0.34 -28.48 -5.36
C ARG A 18 -0.02 -29.78 -4.64
N ARG A 19 0.93 -30.71 -4.47
CA ARG A 19 0.75 -32.02 -3.83
C ARG A 19 1.37 -32.08 -2.43
N GLU A 20 2.44 -31.34 -2.21
CA GLU A 20 3.24 -31.26 -0.98
C GLU A 20 3.20 -29.84 -0.41
N THR A 21 3.62 -29.63 0.84
CA THR A 21 3.78 -28.27 1.37
C THR A 21 5.00 -27.60 0.74
N LEU A 22 4.96 -26.28 0.56
CA LEU A 22 6.10 -25.51 0.06
C LEU A 22 7.38 -25.75 0.90
N ARG A 23 7.22 -25.84 2.22
CA ARG A 23 8.32 -26.18 3.15
C ARG A 23 8.95 -27.54 2.80
N GLY A 24 8.14 -28.58 2.61
CA GLY A 24 8.65 -29.91 2.27
C GLY A 24 9.44 -29.94 0.95
N VAL A 25 9.02 -29.14 -0.03
CA VAL A 25 9.75 -29.00 -1.30
C VAL A 25 11.08 -28.26 -1.11
N VAL A 26 11.07 -27.15 -0.36
CA VAL A 26 12.27 -26.37 -0.03
C VAL A 26 13.32 -27.22 0.69
N ASP A 27 12.89 -28.02 1.67
CA ASP A 27 13.77 -28.89 2.46
C ASP A 27 14.34 -30.05 1.63
N ALA A 28 13.48 -30.73 0.85
CA ALA A 28 13.90 -31.87 0.04
C ALA A 28 14.89 -31.49 -1.07
N GLU A 29 14.78 -30.28 -1.61
CA GLU A 29 15.67 -29.77 -2.67
C GLU A 29 16.89 -29.00 -2.13
N GLY A 30 16.99 -28.79 -0.80
CA GLY A 30 18.09 -28.05 -0.19
C GLY A 30 18.16 -26.58 -0.64
N ILE A 31 17.01 -25.93 -0.78
CA ILE A 31 16.94 -24.53 -1.24
C ILE A 31 17.27 -23.60 -0.09
N ASP A 32 18.39 -22.89 -0.19
CA ASP A 32 18.86 -21.92 0.81
C ASP A 32 18.84 -20.46 0.31
N VAL A 33 18.52 -20.24 -0.96
CA VAL A 33 18.41 -18.92 -1.60
C VAL A 33 17.09 -18.85 -2.37
N ALA A 34 16.27 -17.84 -2.08
CA ALA A 34 14.99 -17.64 -2.76
C ALA A 34 14.88 -16.22 -3.32
N LEU A 35 14.93 -16.12 -4.66
CA LEU A 35 14.53 -14.90 -5.38
C LEU A 35 13.04 -14.96 -5.68
N VAL A 36 12.26 -14.05 -5.08
CA VAL A 36 10.82 -13.96 -5.25
C VAL A 36 10.51 -12.72 -6.07
N LYS A 37 9.60 -12.83 -7.04
CA LYS A 37 9.21 -11.66 -7.84
C LYS A 37 8.42 -10.71 -6.95
N PHE A 38 8.71 -9.41 -7.04
CA PHE A 38 7.99 -8.39 -6.30
C PHE A 38 6.49 -8.44 -6.69
N PRO A 39 5.58 -8.46 -5.71
CA PRO A 39 4.15 -8.65 -5.99
C PRO A 39 3.58 -7.48 -6.77
N ARG A 40 2.85 -7.77 -7.86
CA ARG A 40 2.03 -6.77 -8.52
C ARG A 40 0.71 -6.60 -7.76
N ARG A 41 0.29 -5.36 -7.54
CA ARG A 41 -1.04 -5.08 -6.98
C ARG A 41 -2.13 -5.49 -7.99
N GLY A 42 -3.23 -6.06 -7.48
CA GLY A 42 -4.48 -6.25 -8.23
C GLY A 42 -4.78 -7.67 -8.72
N SER A 43 -3.83 -8.58 -8.76
CA SER A 43 -4.09 -9.99 -9.10
C SER A 43 -4.23 -10.83 -7.83
N PHE A 44 -5.48 -11.05 -7.38
CA PHE A 44 -5.79 -12.04 -6.34
C PHE A 44 -5.35 -13.46 -6.73
N GLU A 45 -5.08 -13.69 -8.01
CA GLU A 45 -4.61 -14.96 -8.55
C GLU A 45 -3.09 -15.03 -8.73
N ASP A 46 -2.30 -14.07 -8.24
CA ASP A 46 -0.83 -14.14 -8.40
C ASP A 46 -0.23 -15.22 -7.49
N PRO A 47 0.23 -16.36 -8.04
CA PRO A 47 0.84 -17.41 -7.23
C PRO A 47 2.10 -16.93 -6.51
N THR A 48 2.71 -15.80 -6.90
CA THR A 48 3.87 -15.25 -6.18
C THR A 48 3.55 -14.78 -4.77
N ARG A 49 2.30 -14.44 -4.47
CA ARG A 49 1.87 -14.03 -3.13
C ARG A 49 2.01 -15.14 -2.09
N ALA A 50 1.79 -16.39 -2.49
CA ALA A 50 1.94 -17.53 -1.58
C ALA A 50 3.43 -17.71 -1.18
N PHE A 51 4.34 -17.53 -2.14
CA PHE A 51 5.79 -17.61 -1.88
C PHE A 51 6.25 -16.45 -1.02
N GLU A 52 5.86 -15.23 -1.37
CA GLU A 52 6.15 -14.03 -0.58
C GLU A 52 5.65 -14.18 0.87
N HIS A 53 4.39 -14.58 1.06
CA HIS A 53 3.82 -14.79 2.38
C HIS A 53 4.58 -15.85 3.16
N PHE A 54 4.95 -16.97 2.52
CA PHE A 54 5.75 -18.02 3.15
C PHE A 54 7.10 -17.48 3.64
N PHE A 55 7.91 -16.89 2.76
CA PHE A 55 9.27 -16.45 3.11
C PHE A 55 9.31 -15.27 4.08
N LEU A 56 8.30 -14.38 4.06
CA LEU A 56 8.23 -13.27 5.02
C LEU A 56 7.87 -13.71 6.44
N HIS A 57 7.14 -14.82 6.61
CA HIS A 57 6.63 -15.25 7.92
C HIS A 57 7.34 -16.49 8.47
N ASP A 58 8.24 -17.10 7.70
CA ASP A 58 9.05 -18.24 8.13
C ASP A 58 10.33 -17.76 8.81
N PRO A 59 10.53 -18.00 10.13
CA PRO A 59 11.71 -17.53 10.85
C PRO A 59 13.03 -18.12 10.36
N GLU A 60 12.98 -19.24 9.61
CA GLU A 60 14.16 -19.83 8.96
C GLU A 60 14.72 -18.98 7.83
N TRP A 61 13.97 -17.98 7.35
CA TRP A 61 14.34 -17.13 6.23
C TRP A 61 14.56 -15.69 6.68
N ALA A 62 15.48 -15.01 5.99
CA ALA A 62 15.81 -13.62 6.21
C ALA A 62 15.66 -12.86 4.87
N LEU A 63 14.85 -11.79 4.86
CA LEU A 63 14.83 -10.84 3.76
C LEU A 63 16.14 -10.04 3.81
N VAL A 64 16.97 -10.11 2.77
CA VAL A 64 18.28 -9.44 2.75
C VAL A 64 18.41 -8.37 1.67
N TYR A 65 17.46 -8.34 0.72
CA TYR A 65 17.39 -7.34 -0.34
C TYR A 65 15.99 -7.28 -0.94
N PHE A 66 15.59 -6.08 -1.39
CA PHE A 66 14.43 -5.90 -2.24
C PHE A 66 14.58 -4.67 -3.16
N ASP A 67 13.89 -4.72 -4.29
CA ASP A 67 13.67 -3.59 -5.21
C ASP A 67 12.29 -3.71 -5.88
N ASP A 68 12.05 -2.92 -6.93
CA ASP A 68 10.79 -2.91 -7.67
C ASP A 68 10.50 -4.22 -8.44
N ILE A 69 11.48 -5.13 -8.53
CA ILE A 69 11.44 -6.34 -9.36
C ILE A 69 11.41 -7.60 -8.50
N ALA A 70 12.17 -7.64 -7.41
CA ALA A 70 12.32 -8.85 -6.61
C ALA A 70 12.54 -8.61 -5.11
N LEU A 71 12.27 -9.67 -4.35
CA LEU A 71 12.65 -9.88 -2.96
C LEU A 71 13.68 -11.02 -2.93
N LEU A 72 14.77 -10.87 -2.17
CA LEU A 72 15.76 -11.91 -1.98
C LEU A 72 15.75 -12.38 -0.53
N PHE A 73 15.50 -13.66 -0.34
CA PHE A 73 15.55 -14.32 0.94
C PHE A 73 16.71 -15.32 0.99
N LEU A 74 17.38 -15.37 2.14
CA LEU A 74 18.38 -16.37 2.47
C LEU A 74 17.89 -17.21 3.64
N ARG A 75 18.09 -18.52 3.56
CA ARG A 75 17.86 -19.41 4.68
C ARG A 75 18.96 -19.20 5.73
N ARG A 76 18.59 -19.25 7.01
CA ARG A 76 19.50 -19.09 8.14
C ARG A 76 20.35 -20.34 8.33
N THR A 77 21.36 -20.49 7.48
CA THR A 77 22.41 -21.52 7.56
C THR A 77 23.73 -20.90 8.00
N PRO A 78 24.71 -21.69 8.49
CA PRO A 78 26.04 -21.18 8.84
C PRO A 78 26.77 -20.50 7.66
N GLU A 79 26.50 -20.92 6.43
CA GLU A 79 27.06 -20.33 5.20
C GLU A 79 26.63 -18.87 5.02
N TRP A 80 25.35 -18.57 5.23
CA TRP A 80 24.79 -17.23 5.02
C TRP A 80 24.81 -16.33 6.25
N ALA A 81 25.19 -16.85 7.43
CA ALA A 81 25.10 -16.14 8.70
C ALA A 81 25.75 -14.75 8.68
N GLY A 82 26.94 -14.62 8.10
CA GLY A 82 27.63 -13.34 7.98
C GLY A 82 26.93 -12.35 7.05
N TRP A 83 26.39 -12.82 5.93
CA TRP A 83 25.65 -11.98 4.99
C TRP A 83 24.34 -11.50 5.60
N ILE A 84 23.57 -12.40 6.20
CA ILE A 84 22.30 -12.11 6.87
C ILE A 84 22.52 -11.07 7.98
N ALA A 85 23.54 -11.24 8.83
CA ALA A 85 23.84 -10.30 9.90
C ALA A 85 24.09 -8.86 9.39
N ALA A 86 24.68 -8.71 8.19
CA ALA A 86 24.95 -7.41 7.60
C ALA A 86 23.79 -6.86 6.74
N HIS A 87 22.92 -7.72 6.22
CA HIS A 87 21.96 -7.35 5.17
C HIS A 87 20.49 -7.48 5.50
N GLU A 88 20.15 -8.22 6.55
CA GLU A 88 18.77 -8.48 6.90
C GLU A 88 17.97 -7.20 7.16
N ASP A 89 16.84 -7.08 6.47
CA ASP A 89 15.78 -6.11 6.71
C ASP A 89 14.70 -6.81 7.56
N ARG A 90 14.83 -6.74 8.89
CA ARG A 90 13.92 -7.47 9.81
C ARG A 90 12.64 -6.70 10.10
N SER A 91 12.69 -5.38 9.96
CA SER A 91 11.65 -4.46 10.38
C SER A 91 10.87 -3.91 9.18
N LEU A 92 11.28 -4.24 7.95
CA LEU A 92 10.64 -3.79 6.72
C LEU A 92 9.77 -4.89 6.11
N HIS A 93 8.60 -4.49 5.62
CA HIS A 93 7.67 -5.35 4.90
C HIS A 93 7.35 -4.73 3.54
N PRO A 94 8.23 -4.87 2.53
CA PRO A 94 8.12 -4.12 1.29
C PRO A 94 6.86 -4.42 0.49
N ALA A 95 6.44 -5.69 0.47
CA ALA A 95 5.29 -6.13 -0.28
C ALA A 95 3.96 -5.53 0.22
N THR A 96 3.84 -5.34 1.54
CA THR A 96 2.70 -4.68 2.17
C THR A 96 2.88 -3.17 2.31
N LEU A 97 4.03 -2.64 1.90
CA LEU A 97 4.44 -1.25 2.05
C LEU A 97 4.33 -0.77 3.51
N SER A 98 4.78 -1.61 4.44
CA SER A 98 4.75 -1.37 5.89
C SER A 98 6.09 -1.68 6.54
N PHE A 99 6.16 -1.41 7.84
CA PHE A 99 7.32 -1.63 8.69
C PHE A 99 6.86 -1.81 10.14
N GLU A 100 7.70 -2.42 10.96
CA GLU A 100 7.44 -2.64 12.38
C GLU A 100 7.34 -1.30 13.13
N ARG A 101 6.20 -1.08 13.79
CA ARG A 101 5.96 0.19 14.49
C ARG A 101 6.76 0.24 15.78
N GLY A 102 7.52 1.33 15.94
CA GLY A 102 8.30 1.59 17.15
C GLY A 102 9.67 0.88 17.18
N ASP A 103 9.99 0.08 16.16
CA ASP A 103 11.30 -0.54 16.05
C ASP A 103 12.37 0.51 15.65
N PRO A 104 13.41 0.72 16.47
CA PRO A 104 14.46 1.70 16.19
C PRO A 104 15.35 1.34 14.99
N ALA A 105 15.30 0.11 14.49
CA ALA A 105 16.07 -0.30 13.31
C ALA A 105 15.51 0.28 12.00
N VAL A 106 14.20 0.58 11.94
CA VAL A 106 13.50 0.97 10.71
C VAL A 106 14.18 2.09 9.93
N PRO A 107 14.61 3.23 10.53
CA PRO A 107 15.32 4.28 9.78
C PRO A 107 16.58 3.79 9.09
N ALA A 108 17.39 2.98 9.79
CA ALA A 108 18.66 2.48 9.27
C ALA A 108 18.42 1.47 8.13
N GLU A 109 17.42 0.60 8.27
CA GLU A 109 17.05 -0.35 7.21
C GLU A 109 16.51 0.38 5.96
N LEU A 110 15.69 1.42 6.13
CA LEU A 110 15.18 2.24 5.03
C LEU A 110 16.29 2.99 4.28
N ASP A 111 17.23 3.61 5.00
CA ASP A 111 18.37 4.31 4.38
C ASP A 111 19.30 3.36 3.64
N ARG A 112 19.41 2.13 4.15
CA ARG A 112 20.16 1.05 3.50
C ARG A 112 19.44 0.52 2.26
N ALA A 113 18.12 0.30 2.31
CA ALA A 113 17.33 -0.11 1.16
C ALA A 113 17.42 0.89 0.01
N VAL A 114 17.36 2.19 0.31
CA VAL A 114 17.54 3.25 -0.69
C VAL A 114 18.97 3.28 -1.22
N SER A 115 19.99 3.15 -0.38
CA SER A 115 21.40 3.26 -0.83
C SER A 115 21.92 2.03 -1.59
N ARG A 116 21.34 0.83 -1.37
CA ARG A 116 21.69 -0.40 -2.08
C ARG A 116 21.23 -0.44 -3.53
N THR A 117 20.22 0.37 -3.88
CA THR A 117 19.59 0.33 -5.19
C THR A 117 20.01 1.53 -6.02
N ARG A 118 20.25 1.34 -7.31
CA ARG A 118 20.52 2.47 -8.23
C ARG A 118 19.29 3.35 -8.40
N CYS A 119 18.10 2.73 -8.34
CA CYS A 119 16.79 3.36 -8.29
C CYS A 119 15.79 2.31 -7.78
N SER A 120 14.97 2.64 -6.78
CA SER A 120 13.92 1.76 -6.26
C SER A 120 12.72 2.59 -5.81
N ALA A 121 11.64 2.57 -6.59
CA ALA A 121 10.40 3.27 -6.29
C ALA A 121 9.80 2.76 -4.97
N VAL A 122 9.84 1.45 -4.71
CA VAL A 122 9.35 0.84 -3.47
C VAL A 122 10.17 1.27 -2.24
N ALA A 123 11.51 1.31 -2.33
CA ALA A 123 12.33 1.70 -1.19
C ALA A 123 12.09 3.17 -0.81
N HIS A 124 12.01 4.04 -1.81
CA HIS A 124 11.65 5.44 -1.60
C HIS A 124 10.21 5.60 -1.07
N LEU A 125 9.25 4.83 -1.58
CA LEU A 125 7.87 4.86 -1.09
C LEU A 125 7.76 4.44 0.38
N LEU A 126 8.45 3.37 0.78
CA LEU A 126 8.51 2.93 2.18
C LEU A 126 9.11 4.02 3.08
N ARG A 127 10.24 4.62 2.65
CA ARG A 127 10.90 5.67 3.42
C ARG A 127 10.05 6.93 3.51
N ALA A 128 9.38 7.29 2.43
CA ALA A 128 8.43 8.39 2.42
C ALA A 128 7.29 8.18 3.44
N ARG A 129 6.72 6.97 3.50
CA ARG A 129 5.65 6.64 4.45
C ARG A 129 6.11 6.69 5.90
N TYR A 130 7.35 6.28 6.16
CA TYR A 130 7.95 6.42 7.49
C TYR A 130 8.05 7.88 7.93
N PHE A 131 8.56 8.75 7.05
CA PHE A 131 8.73 10.17 7.35
C PHE A 131 7.47 11.02 7.18
N GLN A 132 6.39 10.47 6.62
CA GLN A 132 5.20 11.26 6.25
C GLN A 132 4.66 12.13 7.39
N ARG A 133 4.65 11.60 8.62
CA ARG A 133 4.15 12.33 9.80
C ARG A 133 5.19 13.19 10.48
N SER A 134 6.43 12.72 10.58
CA SER A 134 7.50 13.37 11.35
C SER A 134 8.31 14.39 10.55
N ASN A 135 8.42 14.18 9.23
CA ASN A 135 9.16 15.03 8.31
C ASN A 135 8.53 15.00 6.90
N PRO A 136 7.44 15.76 6.69
CA PRO A 136 6.75 15.82 5.40
C PRO A 136 7.65 16.26 4.24
N ALA A 137 8.64 17.12 4.49
CA ALA A 137 9.59 17.56 3.47
C ALA A 137 10.47 16.40 2.95
N ARG A 138 10.99 15.57 3.86
CA ARG A 138 11.72 14.35 3.48
C ARG A 138 10.80 13.36 2.76
N SER A 139 9.55 13.22 3.21
CA SER A 139 8.56 12.39 2.54
C SER A 139 8.31 12.84 1.09
N ILE A 140 8.07 14.13 0.86
CA ILE A 140 7.91 14.71 -0.48
C ILE A 140 9.15 14.45 -1.35
N HIS A 141 10.35 14.65 -0.80
CA HIS A 141 11.59 14.37 -1.52
C HIS A 141 11.68 12.90 -1.94
N ASP A 142 11.44 11.97 -1.03
CA ASP A 142 11.47 10.54 -1.32
C ASP A 142 10.42 10.15 -2.35
N LEU A 143 9.20 10.67 -2.27
CA LEU A 143 8.16 10.41 -3.27
C LEU A 143 8.57 10.93 -4.65
N ALA A 144 9.17 12.11 -4.72
CA ALA A 144 9.66 12.68 -5.98
C ALA A 144 10.80 11.85 -6.59
N VAL A 145 11.76 11.39 -5.78
CA VAL A 145 12.84 10.51 -6.26
C VAL A 145 12.28 9.15 -6.69
N GLY A 146 11.33 8.59 -5.94
CA GLY A 146 10.64 7.37 -6.35
C GLY A 146 9.95 7.50 -7.71
N LEU A 147 9.37 8.66 -8.02
CA LEU A 147 8.76 8.94 -9.34
C LEU A 147 9.79 9.11 -10.46
N VAL A 148 11.06 9.42 -10.14
CA VAL A 148 12.14 9.34 -11.13
C VAL A 148 12.42 7.88 -11.47
N CYS A 149 12.30 6.96 -10.50
CA CYS A 149 12.47 5.52 -10.73
C CYS A 149 11.29 4.88 -11.47
N ASP A 150 10.06 5.26 -11.10
CA ASP A 150 8.83 4.80 -11.76
C ASP A 150 7.83 5.97 -11.90
N PRO A 151 7.84 6.69 -13.05
CA PRO A 151 6.99 7.85 -13.29
C PRO A 151 5.49 7.56 -13.30
N TYR A 152 5.10 6.30 -13.48
CA TYR A 152 3.70 5.88 -13.55
C TYR A 152 3.25 5.14 -12.29
N ASN A 153 4.04 5.19 -11.22
CA ASN A 153 3.67 4.54 -9.98
C ASN A 153 2.47 5.24 -9.32
N GLY A 154 1.29 4.62 -9.46
CA GLY A 154 0.05 5.20 -8.93
C GLY A 154 0.05 5.44 -7.41
N VAL A 155 0.85 4.68 -6.65
CA VAL A 155 0.94 4.86 -5.19
C VAL A 155 1.79 6.07 -4.84
N LEU A 156 2.95 6.23 -5.48
CA LEU A 156 3.79 7.42 -5.30
C LEU A 156 3.05 8.69 -5.73
N LEU A 157 2.38 8.66 -6.88
CA LEU A 157 1.57 9.78 -7.38
C LEU A 157 0.46 10.14 -6.38
N ASN A 158 -0.26 9.14 -5.87
CA ASN A 158 -1.30 9.33 -4.88
C ASN A 158 -0.75 9.90 -3.56
N ASP A 159 0.29 9.31 -3.00
CA ASP A 159 0.83 9.71 -1.69
C ASP A 159 1.46 11.11 -1.78
N LEU A 160 2.07 11.48 -2.91
CA LEU A 160 2.54 12.85 -3.16
C LEU A 160 1.38 13.82 -3.29
N GLY A 161 0.32 13.44 -4.01
CA GLY A 161 -0.89 14.25 -4.13
C GLY A 161 -1.53 14.54 -2.77
N VAL A 162 -1.55 13.57 -1.85
CA VAL A 162 -2.05 13.76 -0.48
C VAL A 162 -1.24 14.84 0.25
N LEU A 163 0.09 14.77 0.19
CA LEU A 163 0.95 15.77 0.85
C LEU A 163 0.81 17.16 0.21
N ARG A 164 0.64 17.24 -1.11
CA ARG A 164 0.39 18.51 -1.80
C ARG A 164 -0.95 19.12 -1.41
N LEU A 165 -2.00 18.31 -1.30
CA LEU A 165 -3.32 18.77 -0.85
C LEU A 165 -3.24 19.30 0.60
N GLN A 166 -2.55 18.59 1.49
CA GLN A 166 -2.31 19.03 2.87
C GLN A 166 -1.51 20.33 2.95
N GLY A 167 -0.59 20.56 2.01
CA GLY A 167 0.16 21.81 1.86
C GLY A 167 -0.62 22.96 1.22
N GLY A 168 -1.90 22.76 0.85
CA GLY A 168 -2.72 23.76 0.17
C GLY A 168 -2.49 23.88 -1.34
N GLU A 169 -1.64 23.02 -1.92
CA GLU A 169 -1.34 22.98 -3.35
C GLU A 169 -2.41 22.17 -4.11
N THR A 170 -3.68 22.56 -4.00
CA THR A 170 -4.84 21.79 -4.51
C THR A 170 -4.71 21.44 -5.99
N ALA A 171 -4.37 22.39 -6.86
CA ALA A 171 -4.25 22.13 -8.31
C ALA A 171 -3.17 21.09 -8.63
N ALA A 172 -2.03 21.13 -7.93
CA ALA A 172 -0.96 20.15 -8.09
C ALA A 172 -1.43 18.77 -7.59
N ALA A 173 -2.13 18.73 -6.46
CA ALA A 173 -2.69 17.49 -5.92
C ALA A 173 -3.67 16.83 -6.89
N CYS A 174 -4.60 17.58 -7.50
CA CYS A 174 -5.58 17.01 -8.42
C CYS A 174 -4.90 16.43 -9.67
N THR A 175 -3.90 17.12 -10.21
CA THR A 175 -3.09 16.62 -11.34
C THR A 175 -2.42 15.27 -11.00
N LEU A 176 -1.88 15.15 -9.78
CA LEU A 176 -1.26 13.92 -9.31
C LEU A 176 -2.28 12.79 -9.10
N PHE A 177 -3.46 13.08 -8.55
CA PHE A 177 -4.52 12.08 -8.39
C PHE A 177 -5.10 11.62 -9.73
N GLU A 178 -5.21 12.49 -10.72
CA GLU A 178 -5.58 12.11 -12.09
C GLU A 178 -4.54 11.18 -12.71
N ALA A 179 -3.25 11.50 -12.56
CA ALA A 179 -2.17 10.65 -13.02
C ALA A 179 -2.19 9.28 -12.30
N ALA A 180 -2.40 9.27 -10.99
CA ALA A 180 -2.54 8.04 -10.20
C ALA A 180 -3.76 7.20 -10.65
N HIS A 181 -4.88 7.83 -10.97
CA HIS A 181 -6.05 7.14 -11.50
C HIS A 181 -5.82 6.57 -12.90
N ARG A 182 -5.04 7.25 -13.74
CA ARG A 182 -4.63 6.72 -15.05
C ARG A 182 -3.72 5.50 -14.91
N ALA A 183 -2.82 5.51 -13.93
CA ALA A 183 -1.93 4.39 -13.64
C ALA A 183 -2.68 3.14 -13.15
N ASP A 184 -3.68 3.31 -12.29
CA ASP A 184 -4.55 2.22 -11.84
C ASP A 184 -6.02 2.66 -11.78
N ARG A 185 -6.81 2.20 -12.76
CA ARG A 185 -8.24 2.51 -12.85
C ARG A 185 -9.10 1.74 -11.84
N GLN A 186 -8.56 0.72 -11.20
CA GLN A 186 -9.22 -0.07 -10.16
C GLN A 186 -8.98 0.51 -8.77
N ALA A 187 -7.84 1.18 -8.54
CA ALA A 187 -7.56 1.89 -7.30
C ALA A 187 -8.61 2.97 -7.03
N LEU A 188 -9.27 2.86 -5.87
CA LEU A 188 -10.30 3.81 -5.44
C LEU A 188 -9.69 5.05 -4.76
N SER A 189 -8.54 4.93 -4.10
CA SER A 189 -7.90 6.02 -3.34
C SER A 189 -7.71 7.31 -4.16
N PRO A 190 -7.15 7.27 -5.39
CA PRO A 190 -7.01 8.49 -6.19
C PRO A 190 -8.36 9.14 -6.53
N ARG A 191 -9.41 8.34 -6.77
CA ARG A 191 -10.74 8.88 -7.07
C ARG A 191 -11.42 9.52 -5.87
N ILE A 192 -11.20 8.98 -4.67
CA ILE A 192 -11.68 9.58 -3.42
C ILE A 192 -10.95 10.90 -3.19
N ASN A 193 -9.63 10.91 -3.38
CA ASN A 193 -8.82 12.11 -3.25
C ASN A 193 -9.18 13.19 -4.29
N LEU A 194 -9.61 12.80 -5.49
CA LEU A 194 -10.21 13.75 -6.45
C LEU A 194 -11.50 14.38 -5.93
N ALA A 195 -12.33 13.66 -5.15
CA ALA A 195 -13.50 14.27 -4.52
C ALA A 195 -13.08 15.27 -3.43
N LEU A 196 -11.99 15.00 -2.70
CA LEU A 196 -11.44 15.95 -1.73
C LEU A 196 -10.85 17.19 -2.40
N CYS A 197 -10.29 17.03 -3.60
CA CYS A 197 -9.92 18.12 -4.49
C CYS A 197 -11.14 18.98 -4.86
N ASP A 198 -12.24 18.35 -5.31
CA ASP A 198 -13.49 19.03 -5.65
C ASP A 198 -13.99 19.85 -4.44
N LEU A 199 -13.94 19.29 -3.22
CA LEU A 199 -14.25 20.03 -1.98
C LEU A 199 -13.32 21.22 -1.71
N ALA A 200 -12.01 21.03 -1.91
CA ALA A 200 -11.00 22.08 -1.66
C ALA A 200 -11.15 23.27 -2.62
N VAL A 201 -11.76 23.07 -3.80
CA VAL A 201 -12.10 24.16 -4.74
C VAL A 201 -13.55 24.66 -4.60
N GLY A 202 -14.32 24.13 -3.65
CA GLY A 202 -15.70 24.53 -3.37
C GLY A 202 -16.77 23.82 -4.22
N ASP A 203 -16.42 22.84 -5.04
CA ASP A 203 -17.36 22.04 -5.82
C ASP A 203 -17.94 20.89 -4.99
N ILE A 204 -18.83 21.24 -4.05
CA ILE A 204 -19.48 20.30 -3.13
C ILE A 204 -20.33 19.27 -3.89
N GLU A 205 -21.06 19.70 -4.92
CA GLU A 205 -21.93 18.82 -5.69
C GLU A 205 -21.13 17.85 -6.58
N GLY A 206 -20.04 18.32 -7.20
CA GLY A 206 -19.10 17.46 -7.91
C GLY A 206 -18.47 16.40 -7.00
N ALA A 207 -18.07 16.79 -5.78
CA ALA A 207 -17.56 15.86 -4.78
C ALA A 207 -18.58 14.77 -4.42
N LYS A 208 -19.84 15.15 -4.13
CA LYS A 208 -20.93 14.21 -3.84
C LYS A 208 -21.17 13.25 -5.00
N GLU A 209 -21.26 13.76 -6.22
CA GLU A 209 -21.48 12.94 -7.42
C GLU A 209 -20.34 11.93 -7.64
N ARG A 210 -19.09 12.37 -7.46
CA ARG A 210 -17.92 11.48 -7.55
C ARG A 210 -17.97 10.38 -6.49
N LEU A 211 -18.30 10.73 -5.24
CA LEU A 211 -18.40 9.79 -4.14
C LEU A 211 -19.57 8.81 -4.33
N ARG A 212 -20.75 9.26 -4.79
CA ARG A 212 -21.88 8.39 -5.14
C ARG A 212 -21.48 7.33 -6.17
N LYS A 213 -20.74 7.70 -7.21
CA LYS A 213 -20.20 6.74 -8.20
C LYS A 213 -19.24 5.72 -7.60
N ILE A 214 -18.45 6.12 -6.61
CA ILE A 214 -17.52 5.20 -5.93
C ILE A 214 -18.32 4.23 -5.05
N VAL A 215 -19.27 4.72 -4.25
CA VAL A 215 -20.10 3.89 -3.38
C VAL A 215 -20.98 2.94 -4.19
N ALA A 216 -21.52 3.37 -5.33
CA ALA A 216 -22.29 2.49 -6.22
C ALA A 216 -21.48 1.29 -6.73
N ARG A 217 -20.16 1.46 -6.95
CA ARG A 217 -19.25 0.38 -7.39
C ARG A 217 -18.66 -0.40 -6.23
N ALA A 218 -18.42 0.25 -5.10
CA ALA A 218 -17.81 -0.32 -3.90
C ALA A 218 -18.62 0.08 -2.66
N PRO A 219 -19.76 -0.61 -2.41
CA PRO A 219 -20.75 -0.20 -1.41
C PRO A 219 -20.24 -0.20 0.03
N THR A 220 -19.14 -0.90 0.28
CA THR A 220 -18.54 -1.09 1.60
C THR A 220 -17.24 -0.30 1.78
N GLN A 221 -16.86 0.56 0.83
CA GLN A 221 -15.60 1.29 0.90
C GLN A 221 -15.67 2.38 2.00
N PRO A 222 -14.97 2.21 3.14
CA PRO A 222 -15.20 3.05 4.33
C PRO A 222 -14.96 4.55 4.11
N LEU A 223 -13.90 4.94 3.39
CA LEU A 223 -13.57 6.35 3.21
C LEU A 223 -14.56 7.09 2.29
N ALA A 224 -15.10 6.41 1.28
CA ALA A 224 -16.07 7.01 0.37
C ALA A 224 -17.42 7.17 1.06
N LEU A 225 -17.82 6.15 1.85
CA LEU A 225 -19.00 6.24 2.71
C LEU A 225 -18.87 7.36 3.74
N TYR A 226 -17.72 7.47 4.41
CA TYR A 226 -17.44 8.54 5.37
C TYR A 226 -17.64 9.93 4.75
N HIS A 227 -16.92 10.22 3.66
CA HIS A 227 -16.98 11.54 3.03
C HIS A 227 -18.37 11.83 2.45
N LEU A 228 -19.04 10.83 1.83
CA LEU A 228 -20.38 11.03 1.30
C LEU A 228 -21.39 11.29 2.43
N ALA A 229 -21.39 10.46 3.47
CA ALA A 229 -22.32 10.60 4.59
C ALA A 229 -22.18 11.96 5.28
N ARG A 230 -20.93 12.41 5.49
CA ARG A 230 -20.66 13.73 6.07
C ARG A 230 -21.20 14.86 5.20
N LEU A 231 -20.92 14.86 3.90
CA LEU A 231 -21.39 15.90 2.99
C LEU A 231 -22.91 15.94 2.86
N LEU A 232 -23.57 14.77 2.85
CA LEU A 232 -25.03 14.69 2.83
C LEU A 232 -25.63 15.29 4.10
N ALA A 233 -25.09 14.93 5.26
CA ALA A 233 -25.55 15.44 6.56
C ALA A 233 -25.36 16.96 6.67
N GLU A 234 -24.20 17.49 6.28
CA GLU A 234 -23.90 18.93 6.29
C GLU A 234 -24.84 19.72 5.36
N SER A 235 -25.29 19.12 4.25
CA SER A 235 -26.23 19.74 3.32
C SER A 235 -27.71 19.52 3.65
N GLY A 236 -28.03 18.77 4.71
CA GLY A 236 -29.41 18.42 5.06
C GLY A 236 -30.10 17.51 4.04
N ASP A 237 -29.33 16.72 3.28
CA ASP A 237 -29.86 15.80 2.27
C ASP A 237 -30.63 14.67 2.96
N PRO A 238 -31.87 14.33 2.52
CA PRO A 238 -32.70 13.32 3.15
C PRO A 238 -32.08 11.91 3.13
N ASP A 239 -31.13 11.63 2.24
CA ASP A 239 -30.42 10.35 2.21
C ASP A 239 -29.35 10.23 3.31
N ALA A 240 -29.04 11.30 4.05
CA ALA A 240 -27.96 11.34 5.03
C ALA A 240 -28.05 10.23 6.09
N PRO A 241 -29.19 9.97 6.76
CA PRO A 241 -29.28 8.92 7.78
C PRO A 241 -28.88 7.54 7.24
N ARG A 242 -29.30 7.22 6.02
CA ARG A 242 -28.99 5.95 5.35
C ARG A 242 -27.49 5.78 5.16
N PHE A 243 -26.80 6.79 4.63
CA PHE A 243 -25.36 6.72 4.40
C PHE A 243 -24.54 6.80 5.69
N LEU A 244 -25.01 7.53 6.71
CA LEU A 244 -24.39 7.57 8.04
C LEU A 244 -24.39 6.19 8.68
N HIS A 245 -25.52 5.46 8.65
CA HIS A 245 -25.59 4.08 9.12
C HIS A 245 -24.64 3.15 8.36
N GLN A 246 -24.59 3.26 7.03
CA GLN A 246 -23.65 2.48 6.21
C GLN A 246 -22.19 2.77 6.56
N ALA A 247 -21.83 4.04 6.71
CA ALA A 247 -20.47 4.45 7.09
C ALA A 247 -20.09 3.90 8.48
N LEU A 248 -20.99 4.00 9.48
CA LEU A 248 -20.78 3.47 10.83
C LEU A 248 -20.60 1.94 10.89
N ALA A 249 -21.14 1.20 9.91
CA ALA A 249 -20.94 -0.25 9.83
C ALA A 249 -19.52 -0.64 9.36
N HIS A 250 -18.80 0.26 8.70
CA HIS A 250 -17.53 -0.04 8.03
C HIS A 250 -16.34 0.76 8.57
N ILE A 251 -16.57 1.89 9.26
CA ILE A 251 -15.53 2.69 9.90
C ILE A 251 -15.19 2.12 11.27
N LYS A 252 -13.89 1.85 11.47
CA LYS A 252 -13.34 1.36 12.74
C LYS A 252 -12.67 2.46 13.57
N ASP A 253 -12.32 3.59 12.95
CA ASP A 253 -11.69 4.71 13.63
C ASP A 253 -12.68 5.32 14.67
N PRO A 254 -12.35 5.31 15.97
CA PRO A 254 -13.26 5.77 17.01
C PRO A 254 -13.64 7.25 16.90
N ASP A 255 -12.73 8.10 16.42
CA ASP A 255 -12.96 9.54 16.33
C ASP A 255 -13.87 9.86 15.14
N LEU A 256 -13.61 9.23 13.99
CA LEU A 256 -14.52 9.34 12.84
C LEU A 256 -15.91 8.77 13.17
N ARG A 257 -15.96 7.66 13.91
CA ARG A 257 -17.23 7.07 14.34
C ARG A 257 -18.04 8.03 15.20
N ARG A 258 -17.40 8.66 16.20
CA ARG A 258 -18.02 9.65 17.08
C ARG A 258 -18.55 10.85 16.30
N GLU A 259 -17.79 11.32 15.30
CA GLU A 259 -18.22 12.39 14.39
C GLU A 259 -19.51 12.01 13.64
N LEU A 260 -19.57 10.82 13.05
CA LEU A 260 -20.75 10.36 12.32
C LEU A 260 -21.96 10.12 13.23
N GLU A 261 -21.77 9.60 14.44
CA GLU A 261 -22.84 9.46 15.44
C GLU A 261 -23.43 10.83 15.83
N ASN A 262 -22.58 11.85 15.99
CA ASN A 262 -23.02 13.22 16.24
C ASN A 262 -23.82 13.80 15.06
N LEU A 263 -23.43 13.55 13.81
CA LEU A 263 -24.18 13.99 12.63
C LEU A 263 -25.54 13.27 12.53
N LEU A 264 -25.57 11.98 12.85
CA LEU A 264 -26.79 11.18 12.82
C LEU A 264 -27.83 11.64 13.84
N SER A 265 -27.41 11.96 15.07
CA SER A 265 -28.33 12.48 16.10
C SER A 265 -28.97 13.85 15.77
N LYS A 266 -28.35 14.61 14.87
CA LYS A 266 -28.85 15.90 14.38
C LYS A 266 -29.68 15.79 13.11
N SER A 267 -29.66 14.63 12.46
CA SER A 267 -30.40 14.41 11.23
C SER A 267 -31.88 14.14 11.54
N PRO A 268 -32.83 14.66 10.74
CA PRO A 268 -34.24 14.35 10.93
C PRO A 268 -34.47 12.83 10.81
N PRO A 269 -35.43 12.25 11.55
CA PRO A 269 -35.76 10.83 11.41
C PRO A 269 -36.23 10.59 9.96
N GLY A 270 -35.49 9.71 9.27
CA GLY A 270 -35.81 9.26 7.91
C GLY A 270 -36.92 8.23 7.88
#